data_AF-A0A8J4A7N9-F1
#
_entry.id   AF-A0A8J4A7N9-F1
#
_cell.length_a   1.000
_cell.length_b   1.000
_cell.length_c   1.000
_cell.angle_alpha   90.00
_cell.angle_beta   90.00
_cell.angle_gamma   90.00
#
_symmetry.space_group_name_H-M   'P 1'
#
loop_
_entity.id
_entity.type
_entity.pdbx_description
1 polymer ?
#
loop_
_entity_poly.entity_id
_entity_poly.type
_entity_poly.pdbx_seq_one_letter_code
_entity_poly.pdbx_strand_id
1 'polypeptide(L)'
;MTVGRRTGSPVPPDAEDMTLLGGGRLPAGNTRPLLELLTMYAGSGFDPTEWAAAELALQQTDDATGSWYTHPILGGVARLVVVMARASEDEVLMRVWGDERAGLNERIDTLFDVASMFRMSPA
;
A
#
# COMPACT_ATOMS: atom_id res chain seq x y z
N MET A 1 -15.52 -23.62 -19.17
CA MET A 1 -16.31 -23.17 -18.00
C MET A 1 -15.35 -23.01 -16.84
N THR A 2 -14.95 -21.77 -16.49
CA THR A 2 -15.52 -20.98 -15.35
C THR A 2 -14.67 -21.27 -14.10
N VAL A 3 -13.93 -20.39 -13.43
CA VAL A 3 -13.75 -18.92 -13.38
C VAL A 3 -12.31 -18.68 -12.93
N GLY A 4 -11.55 -17.83 -13.64
CA GLY A 4 -10.31 -17.28 -13.09
C GLY A 4 -10.68 -16.31 -11.98
N ARG A 5 -10.28 -16.61 -10.74
CA ARG A 5 -10.42 -15.68 -9.61
C ARG A 5 -9.77 -14.35 -9.99
N ARG A 6 -10.58 -13.36 -10.40
CA ARG A 6 -10.19 -11.95 -10.34
C ARG A 6 -10.30 -11.50 -8.88
N THR A 7 -9.38 -11.95 -8.04
CA THR A 7 -9.14 -11.32 -6.73
C THR A 7 -8.20 -10.14 -6.94
N GLY A 8 -8.63 -9.17 -7.75
CA GLY A 8 -7.95 -7.90 -7.90
C GLY A 8 -8.54 -6.93 -6.90
N SER A 9 -7.70 -6.29 -6.08
CA SER A 9 -8.09 -5.02 -5.47
C SER A 9 -8.60 -4.09 -6.57
N PRO A 10 -9.60 -3.23 -6.27
CA PRO A 10 -10.02 -2.24 -7.24
C PRO A 10 -8.81 -1.40 -7.63
N VAL A 11 -8.63 -1.18 -8.95
CA VAL A 11 -7.83 -0.03 -9.38
C VAL A 11 -8.56 1.18 -8.83
N PRO A 12 -7.95 1.95 -7.91
CA PRO A 12 -8.64 3.08 -7.32
C PRO A 12 -8.91 4.12 -8.41
N PRO A 13 -10.04 4.85 -8.37
CA PRO A 13 -10.38 5.85 -9.39
C PRO A 13 -9.27 6.87 -9.65
N ASP A 14 -8.50 7.19 -8.60
CA ASP A 14 -7.40 8.15 -8.68
C ASP A 14 -6.11 7.59 -9.31
N ALA A 15 -6.10 6.30 -9.70
CA ALA A 15 -4.96 5.60 -10.28
C ALA A 15 -5.22 5.07 -11.70
N GLU A 16 -6.27 5.53 -12.40
CA GLU A 16 -6.62 5.03 -13.74
C GLU A 16 -5.47 5.16 -14.76
N ASP A 17 -4.62 6.19 -14.63
CA ASP A 17 -3.45 6.43 -15.48
C ASP A 17 -2.11 5.99 -14.82
N MET A 18 -2.15 5.35 -13.65
CA MET A 18 -0.96 4.96 -12.89
C MET A 18 -0.60 3.49 -13.11
N THR A 19 0.69 3.19 -13.00
CA THR A 19 1.21 1.82 -13.04
C THR A 19 1.17 1.20 -11.65
N LEU A 20 0.82 -0.09 -11.54
CA LEU A 20 1.00 -0.87 -10.31
C LEU A 20 2.50 -1.07 -10.08
N LEU A 21 3.05 -0.44 -9.04
CA LEU A 21 4.48 -0.46 -8.72
C LEU A 21 4.88 -1.56 -7.74
N GLY A 22 3.91 -2.16 -7.03
CA GLY A 22 4.17 -3.25 -6.10
C GLY A 22 2.96 -3.59 -5.25
N GLY A 23 3.05 -4.71 -4.53
CA GLY A 23 2.00 -5.14 -3.63
C GLY A 23 2.20 -6.54 -3.08
N GLY A 24 1.56 -6.83 -1.96
CA GLY A 24 1.65 -8.13 -1.30
C GLY A 24 0.82 -8.22 -0.02
N ARG A 25 0.69 -9.44 0.52
CA ARG A 25 0.30 -9.62 1.92
C ARG A 25 1.54 -9.38 2.78
N LEU A 26 1.35 -8.57 3.81
CA LEU A 26 2.41 -8.15 4.71
C LEU A 26 1.92 -8.33 6.15
N PRO A 27 2.83 -8.59 7.11
CA PRO A 27 2.49 -8.52 8.53
C PRO A 27 1.84 -7.16 8.85
N ALA A 28 0.74 -7.15 9.61
CA ALA A 28 0.01 -5.94 9.96
C ALA A 28 0.90 -4.90 10.69
N GLY A 29 1.88 -5.37 11.47
CA GLY A 29 2.88 -4.52 12.13
C GLY A 29 3.80 -3.77 11.15
N ASN A 30 3.88 -4.17 9.89
CA ASN A 30 4.70 -3.50 8.87
C ASN A 30 3.95 -2.40 8.12
N THR A 31 2.63 -2.25 8.30
CA THR A 31 1.83 -1.27 7.55
C THR A 31 2.33 0.16 7.78
N ARG A 32 2.56 0.56 9.03
CA ARG A 32 3.08 1.90 9.34
C ARG A 32 4.48 2.15 8.77
N PRO A 33 5.51 1.32 9.06
CA PRO A 33 6.83 1.51 8.46
C PRO A 33 6.81 1.58 6.93
N LEU A 34 5.94 0.81 6.26
CA LEU A 34 5.82 0.88 4.81
C LEU A 34 5.27 2.23 4.34
N LEU A 35 4.21 2.75 4.98
CA LEU A 35 3.66 4.06 4.63
C LEU A 35 4.68 5.18 4.87
N GLU A 36 5.47 5.12 5.94
CA GLU A 36 6.58 6.05 6.21
C GLU A 36 7.65 6.01 5.11
N LEU A 37 8.02 4.83 4.62
CA LEU A 37 9.00 4.71 3.53
C LEU A 37 8.44 5.13 2.16
N LEU A 38 7.17 4.81 1.88
CA LEU A 38 6.51 5.20 0.64
C LEU A 38 6.34 6.72 0.55
N THR A 39 5.95 7.36 1.65
CA THR A 39 5.86 8.83 1.73
C THR A 39 7.24 9.49 1.60
N MET A 40 8.30 8.90 2.17
CA MET A 40 9.68 9.33 1.97
C MET A 40 10.11 9.21 0.50
N TYR A 41 9.82 8.09 -0.17
CA TYR A 41 10.10 7.91 -1.60
C TYR A 41 9.33 8.90 -2.47
N ALA A 42 8.10 9.25 -2.07
CA ALA A 42 7.30 10.28 -2.72
C ALA A 42 7.80 11.71 -2.42
N GLY A 43 8.70 11.91 -1.46
CA GLY A 43 9.18 13.24 -1.06
C GLY A 43 8.13 14.02 -0.25
N SER A 44 7.43 13.32 0.64
CA SER A 44 6.48 13.85 1.63
C SER A 44 6.83 13.33 3.03
N GLY A 45 6.20 13.89 4.06
CA GLY A 45 6.26 13.34 5.43
C GLY A 45 5.03 12.49 5.73
N PHE A 46 5.14 11.63 6.73
CA PHE A 46 4.03 10.87 7.31
C PHE A 46 4.04 11.07 8.81
N ASP A 47 3.01 11.71 9.35
CA ASP A 47 2.97 12.09 10.76
C ASP A 47 2.10 11.12 11.60
N PRO A 48 2.20 11.17 12.94
CA PRO A 48 1.41 10.28 13.80
C PRO A 48 -0.11 10.44 13.66
N THR A 49 -0.60 11.61 13.25
CA THR A 49 -2.02 11.89 13.06
C THR A 49 -2.51 11.22 11.78
N GLU A 50 -1.72 11.28 10.72
CA GLU A 50 -1.97 10.59 9.46
C GLU A 50 -1.97 9.07 9.65
N TRP A 51 -1.02 8.54 10.44
CA TRP A 51 -1.04 7.14 10.84
C TRP A 51 -2.34 6.76 11.56
N ALA A 52 -2.76 7.52 12.57
CA ALA A 52 -3.97 7.22 13.34
C ALA A 52 -5.23 7.18 12.45
N ALA A 53 -5.32 8.08 11.45
CA ALA A 53 -6.40 8.09 10.48
C ALA A 53 -6.36 6.86 9.57
N ALA A 54 -5.19 6.50 9.04
CA ALA A 54 -5.01 5.32 8.19
C ALA A 54 -5.31 4.02 8.96
N GLU A 55 -4.86 3.91 10.21
CA GLU A 55 -5.11 2.76 11.08
C GLU A 55 -6.61 2.58 11.34
N LEU A 56 -7.32 3.66 11.68
CA LEU A 56 -8.76 3.62 11.89
C LEU A 56 -9.52 3.22 10.63
N ALA A 57 -9.13 3.75 9.47
CA ALA A 57 -9.75 3.41 8.19
C ALA A 57 -9.51 1.93 7.82
N LEU A 58 -8.27 1.44 8.01
CA LEU A 58 -7.91 0.05 7.77
C LEU A 58 -8.73 -0.91 8.65
N GLN A 59 -9.07 -0.52 9.88
CA GLN A 59 -9.94 -1.31 10.75
C GLN A 59 -11.38 -1.51 10.23
N GLN A 60 -11.78 -0.79 9.18
CA GLN A 60 -13.09 -0.94 8.52
C GLN A 60 -13.00 -1.74 7.20
N THR A 61 -11.81 -2.24 6.86
CA THR A 61 -11.55 -2.99 5.63
C THR A 61 -11.54 -4.50 5.84
N ASP A 62 -11.72 -5.23 4.74
CA ASP A 62 -11.69 -6.69 4.66
C ASP A 62 -11.56 -7.13 3.19
N ASP A 63 -10.47 -7.84 2.87
CA ASP A 63 -10.15 -8.28 1.50
C ASP A 63 -11.14 -9.33 0.97
N ALA A 64 -11.74 -10.13 1.85
CA ALA A 64 -12.68 -11.18 1.49
C ALA A 64 -14.04 -10.62 1.06
N THR A 65 -14.46 -9.51 1.66
CA THR A 65 -15.70 -8.79 1.28
C THR A 65 -15.47 -7.72 0.23
N GLY A 66 -14.22 -7.41 -0.11
CA GLY A 66 -13.87 -6.39 -1.08
C GLY A 66 -13.99 -4.96 -0.53
N SER A 67 -13.93 -4.78 0.78
CA SER A 67 -13.84 -3.46 1.43
C SER A 67 -12.38 -3.03 1.48
N TRP A 68 -12.02 -1.98 0.74
CA TRP A 68 -10.65 -1.47 0.62
C TRP A 68 -10.57 -0.02 1.07
N TYR A 69 -9.45 0.34 1.69
CA TYR A 69 -9.08 1.71 2.01
C TYR A 69 -8.06 2.21 0.99
N THR A 70 -8.28 3.42 0.47
CA THR A 70 -7.36 4.10 -0.45
C THR A 70 -6.71 5.28 0.28
N HIS A 71 -5.39 5.32 0.27
CA HIS A 71 -4.57 6.35 0.89
C HIS A 71 -3.71 7.03 -0.19
N PRO A 72 -4.03 8.28 -0.57
CA PRO A 72 -3.22 9.03 -1.52
C PRO A 72 -1.97 9.59 -0.84
N ILE A 73 -0.81 9.46 -1.51
CA ILE A 73 0.45 10.10 -1.12
C ILE A 73 0.81 11.12 -2.18
N LEU A 74 0.69 12.40 -1.82
CA LEU A 74 0.92 13.54 -2.70
C LEU A 74 2.25 14.21 -2.34
N GLY A 75 3.36 13.61 -2.77
CA GLY A 75 4.69 14.13 -2.49
C GLY A 75 5.27 15.01 -3.59
N GLY A 76 6.32 15.77 -3.25
CA GLY A 76 7.01 16.65 -4.19
C GLY A 76 7.88 15.91 -5.22
N VAL A 77 8.22 14.65 -4.92
CA VAL A 77 8.89 13.75 -5.87
C VAL A 77 7.81 13.02 -6.65
N ALA A 78 7.09 12.05 -6.10
CA ALA A 78 6.15 11.21 -6.85
C ALA A 78 4.74 11.27 -6.26
N ARG A 79 3.74 10.95 -7.09
CA ARG A 79 2.37 10.67 -6.65
C ARG A 79 2.22 9.16 -6.52
N LEU A 80 1.75 8.71 -5.36
CA LEU A 80 1.42 7.30 -5.13
C LEU A 80 -0.01 7.18 -4.63
N VAL A 81 -0.65 6.06 -4.95
CA VAL A 81 -1.93 5.66 -4.37
C VAL A 81 -1.73 4.30 -3.74
N VAL A 82 -1.96 4.22 -2.42
CA VAL A 82 -1.83 2.97 -1.66
C VAL A 82 -3.22 2.43 -1.38
N VAL A 83 -3.51 1.20 -1.80
CA VAL A 83 -4.78 0.53 -1.50
C VAL A 83 -4.51 -0.62 -0.56
N MET A 84 -5.24 -0.67 0.55
CA MET A 84 -5.05 -1.62 1.62
C MET A 84 -6.37 -2.25 2.05
N ALA A 85 -6.32 -3.52 2.40
CA ALA A 85 -7.39 -4.18 3.12
C ALA A 85 -6.82 -5.18 4.12
N ARG A 86 -7.50 -5.39 5.24
CA ARG A 86 -7.15 -6.50 6.14
C ARG A 86 -7.35 -7.83 5.42
N ALA A 87 -6.34 -8.68 5.53
CA ALA A 87 -6.35 -10.06 5.06
C ALA A 87 -6.65 -11.05 6.19
N SER A 88 -6.21 -10.71 7.40
CA SER A 88 -6.47 -11.42 8.65
C SER A 88 -6.22 -10.46 9.82
N GLU A 89 -6.22 -10.95 11.07
CA GLU A 89 -5.82 -10.14 12.23
C GLU A 89 -4.35 -9.70 12.16
N ASP A 90 -3.49 -10.53 11.58
CA ASP A 90 -2.03 -10.34 11.55
C ASP A 90 -1.49 -9.93 10.18
N GLU A 91 -2.36 -9.82 9.16
CA GLU A 91 -1.95 -9.52 7.79
C GLU A 91 -2.79 -8.43 7.14
N VAL A 92 -2.11 -7.62 6.32
CA VAL A 92 -2.69 -6.59 5.46
C VAL A 92 -2.28 -6.88 4.03
N LEU A 93 -3.24 -6.86 3.11
CA LEU A 93 -2.98 -6.87 1.68
C LEU A 93 -2.86 -5.42 1.22
N MET A 94 -1.67 -5.04 0.74
CA MET A 94 -1.36 -3.70 0.27
C MET A 94 -0.94 -3.73 -1.20
N ARG A 95 -1.33 -2.72 -1.96
CA ARG A 95 -0.90 -2.46 -3.34
C ARG A 95 -0.61 -0.99 -3.52
N VAL A 96 0.38 -0.67 -4.36
CA VAL A 96 0.84 0.69 -4.61
C VAL A 96 0.81 0.98 -6.09
N TRP A 97 0.11 2.03 -6.47
CA TRP A 97 0.12 2.61 -7.81
C TRP A 97 0.92 3.90 -7.80
N GLY A 98 1.54 4.24 -8.92
CA GLY A 98 2.24 5.50 -9.07
C GLY A 98 2.64 5.80 -10.51
N ASP A 99 3.14 7.01 -10.71
CA ASP A 99 3.74 7.41 -11.99
C ASP A 99 5.04 6.63 -12.22
N GLU A 100 5.25 6.12 -13.45
CA GLU A 100 6.51 5.46 -13.79
C GLU A 100 7.69 6.43 -13.65
N ARG A 101 8.68 6.02 -12.85
CA ARG A 101 9.93 6.74 -12.65
C ARG A 101 11.09 5.79 -12.55
N ALA A 102 12.21 6.17 -13.17
CA ALA A 102 13.43 5.40 -13.17
C ALA A 102 13.85 5.05 -11.72
N GLY A 103 13.92 3.75 -11.43
CA GLY A 103 14.36 3.23 -10.13
C GLY A 103 13.30 3.24 -9.02
N LEU A 104 12.13 3.86 -9.20
CA LEU A 104 11.09 3.87 -8.17
C LEU A 104 10.35 2.55 -8.09
N ASN A 105 10.06 1.94 -9.25
CA ASN A 105 9.40 0.65 -9.33
C ASN A 105 10.23 -0.44 -8.64
N GLU A 106 11.52 -0.52 -8.96
CA GLU A 106 12.44 -1.50 -8.38
C GLU A 106 12.61 -1.32 -6.86
N ARG A 107 12.60 -0.07 -6.38
CA ARG A 107 12.66 0.23 -4.94
C ARG A 107 11.40 -0.21 -4.20
N ILE A 108 10.23 0.05 -4.78
CA ILE A 108 8.95 -0.35 -4.18
C ILE A 108 8.83 -1.87 -4.19
N ASP A 109 9.14 -2.53 -5.31
CA ASP A 109 9.14 -3.99 -5.41
C ASP A 109 10.07 -4.64 -4.36
N THR A 110 11.32 -4.15 -4.26
CA THR A 110 12.28 -4.59 -3.24
C THR A 110 11.77 -4.35 -1.82
N LEU A 111 11.09 -3.22 -1.57
CA LEU A 111 10.51 -2.89 -0.27
C LEU A 111 9.43 -3.92 0.12
N PHE A 112 8.57 -4.31 -0.82
CA PHE A 112 7.55 -5.35 -0.59
C PHE A 112 8.18 -6.72 -0.35
N ASP A 113 9.21 -7.09 -1.09
CA ASP A 113 9.96 -8.34 -0.86
C ASP A 113 10.50 -8.40 0.58
N VAL A 114 11.19 -7.35 1.02
CA VAL A 114 11.76 -7.28 2.37
C VAL A 114 10.66 -7.28 3.44
N ALA A 115 9.61 -6.49 3.26
CA ALA A 115 8.53 -6.37 4.24
C ALA A 115 7.65 -7.63 4.35
N SER A 116 7.63 -8.49 3.33
CA SER A 116 6.95 -9.78 3.39
C SER A 116 7.73 -10.80 4.23
N MET A 117 9.07 -10.66 4.28
CA MET A 117 9.96 -11.62 4.94
C MET A 117 10.35 -11.21 6.37
N PHE A 118 10.41 -9.91 6.65
CA PHE A 118 10.96 -9.39 7.89
C PHE A 118 10.02 -8.41 8.58
N ARG A 119 10.00 -8.42 9.91
CA ARG A 119 9.31 -7.40 10.70
C ARG A 119 10.10 -6.11 10.65
N MET A 120 9.42 -5.03 10.29
CA MET A 120 9.99 -3.69 10.19
C MET A 120 9.79 -2.93 11.49
N SER A 121 10.71 -2.02 11.78
CA SER A 121 10.56 -1.02 12.82
C SER A 121 10.23 0.33 12.17
N PRO A 122 9.45 1.20 12.85
CA PRO A 122 9.23 2.56 12.38
C PRO A 122 10.55 3.29 12.14
N ALA A 123 10.57 4.18 11.14
CA ALA A 123 11.76 4.94 10.75
C ALA A 123 12.08 6.08 11.73
#